data_AF-A0AAJ5CIL2-F1
#
_entry.id   AF-A0AAJ5CIL2-F1
#
_cell.length_a   1.000
_cell.length_b   1.000
_cell.length_c   1.000
_cell.angle_alpha   90.00
_cell.angle_beta   90.00
_cell.angle_gamma   90.00
#
_symmetry.space_group_name_H-M   'P 1'
#
loop_
_entity.id
_entity.type
_entity.pdbx_description
1 polymer ?
#
loop_
_entity_poly.entity_id
_entity_poly.type
_entity_poly.pdbx_seq_one_letter_code
_entity_poly.pdbx_strand_id
1 'polypeptide(L)' 'MAEPVRVRRLTDQEGQKLQQIVRRGSTNSVRYRRAMMLLASASGNQVPVIAQLVQATGR' A
#
# COMPACT_ATOMS: atom_id res chain seq x y z
N MET A 1 -13.67 -9.15 -17.97
CA MET A 1 -12.86 -8.41 -16.97
C MET A 1 -12.25 -9.42 -16.03
N ALA A 2 -10.97 -9.30 -15.68
CA ALA A 2 -10.32 -10.24 -14.75
C ALA A 2 -10.79 -9.99 -13.31
N GLU A 3 -10.92 -11.04 -12.51
CA GLU A 3 -11.22 -10.89 -11.09
C GLU A 3 -10.11 -10.07 -10.40
N PRO A 4 -10.45 -9.15 -9.48
CA PRO A 4 -9.45 -8.37 -8.76
C PRO A 4 -8.50 -9.28 -7.98
N VAL A 5 -7.20 -9.16 -8.25
CA VAL A 5 -6.16 -9.88 -7.48
C VAL A 5 -6.22 -9.42 -6.03
N ARG A 6 -6.50 -10.35 -5.11
CA ARG A 6 -6.53 -10.08 -3.67
C ARG A 6 -5.19 -10.41 -3.05
N VAL A 7 -4.73 -9.53 -2.17
CA VAL A 7 -3.53 -9.79 -1.38
C VAL A 7 -3.88 -10.78 -0.28
N ARG A 8 -2.93 -11.67 0.06
CA ARG A 8 -3.02 -12.49 1.27
C ARG A 8 -3.25 -11.58 2.48
N ARG A 9 -4.00 -12.05 3.49
CA ARG A 9 -4.11 -11.35 4.78
C ARG A 9 -2.72 -11.08 5.36
N LEU A 10 -2.49 -9.84 5.76
CA LEU A 10 -1.29 -9.45 6.49
C LEU A 10 -1.40 -9.97 7.93
N THR A 11 -0.26 -10.38 8.49
CA THR A 11 -0.14 -10.50 9.95
C THR A 11 -0.08 -9.11 10.58
N ASP A 12 -0.36 -9.02 11.88
CA ASP A 12 -0.27 -7.74 12.61
C ASP A 12 1.14 -7.13 12.52
N GLN A 13 2.18 -7.97 12.59
CA GLN A 13 3.57 -7.54 12.47
C GLN A 13 3.88 -6.98 11.07
N GLU A 14 3.37 -7.61 10.01
CA GLU A 14 3.50 -7.10 8.64
C GLU A 14 2.78 -5.74 8.51
N GLY A 15 1.55 -5.66 9.04
CA GLY A 15 0.76 -4.43 9.06
C GLY A 15 1.47 -3.29 9.79
N GLN A 16 2.00 -3.54 10.99
CA GLN A 16 2.75 -2.56 11.77
C GLN A 16 3.99 -2.06 11.04
N LYS A 17 4.76 -2.96 10.40
CA LYS A 17 5.96 -2.59 9.63
C LYS A 17 5.62 -1.70 8.44
N LEU A 18 4.57 -2.05 7.69
CA LEU A 18 4.10 -1.23 6.57
C LEU A 18 3.60 0.13 7.06
N GLN A 19 2.85 0.17 8.17
CA GLN A 19 2.37 1.42 8.75
C GLN A 19 3.53 2.32 9.19
N GLN A 20 4.59 1.74 9.75
CA GLN A 20 5.78 2.49 10.15
C GLN A 20 6.47 3.13 8.94
N ILE A 21 6.58 2.42 7.82
CA ILE A 21 7.15 2.95 6.57
C ILE A 21 6.29 4.10 6.03
N VAL A 22 4.96 3.93 5.99
CA VAL A 22 4.05 4.95 5.43
C VAL A 22 3.99 6.18 6.33
N ARG A 23 3.95 6.01 7.66
CA ARG A 23 3.84 7.12 8.62
C ARG A 23 5.12 7.94 8.76
N ARG A 24 6.29 7.28 8.74
CA ARG A 24 7.59 7.97 8.88
C ARG A 24 8.14 8.48 7.54
N GLY A 25 7.53 8.07 6.43
CA GLY A 25 8.12 8.22 5.11
C GLY A 25 9.32 7.30 4.91
N SER A 26 9.84 7.27 3.69
CA SER A 26 11.11 6.61 3.37
C SER A 26 11.86 7.46 2.36
N THR A 27 13.17 7.61 2.57
CA THR A 27 14.08 8.18 1.56
C THR A 27 14.12 7.34 0.29
N ASN A 28 13.68 6.08 0.35
CA ASN A 28 13.48 5.23 -0.82
C ASN A 28 12.01 5.30 -1.28
N SER A 29 11.78 6.06 -2.35
CA SER A 29 10.44 6.28 -2.93
C SER A 29 9.75 4.96 -3.35
N VAL A 30 10.50 3.98 -3.86
CA VAL A 30 9.97 2.66 -4.23
C VAL A 30 9.48 1.90 -3.00
N ARG A 31 10.26 1.90 -1.92
CA ARG A 31 9.89 1.26 -0.65
C ARG A 31 8.62 1.88 -0.08
N TYR A 32 8.53 3.21 -0.09
CA TYR A 32 7.34 3.92 0.38
C TYR A 32 6.09 3.57 -0.44
N ARG A 33 6.16 3.70 -1.77
CA ARG A 33 5.01 3.43 -2.66
C ARG A 33 4.54 1.98 -2.57
N ARG A 34 5.46 1.02 -2.50
CA ARG A 34 5.10 -0.40 -2.30
C ARG A 34 4.43 -0.63 -0.95
N ALA A 35 4.92 0.00 0.11
CA ALA A 35 4.31 -0.14 1.42
C ALA A 35 2.87 0.42 1.45
N MET A 36 2.66 1.58 0.83
CA MET A 36 1.34 2.18 0.68
C MET A 36 0.39 1.29 -0.13
N MET A 37 0.85 0.77 -1.26
CA MET A 37 0.06 -0.12 -2.13
C MET A 37 -0.36 -1.39 -1.39
N LEU A 38 0.54 -2.04 -0.65
CA LEU A 38 0.23 -3.26 0.12
C LEU A 38 -0.76 -3.00 1.26
N LEU A 39 -0.57 -1.91 2.01
CA LEU A 39 -1.49 -1.52 3.07
C LEU A 39 -2.91 -1.24 2.54
N ALA A 40 -3.02 -0.46 1.47
CA ALA A 40 -4.30 -0.10 0.88
C ALA A 40 -5.00 -1.31 0.24
N SER A 41 -4.24 -2.25 -0.32
CA SER A 41 -4.79 -3.48 -0.88
C SER A 41 -5.27 -4.43 0.22
N ALA A 42 -4.56 -4.52 1.35
CA ALA A 42 -4.95 -5.33 2.49
C ALA A 42 -6.19 -4.78 3.23
N SER A 43 -6.45 -3.47 3.14
CA SER A 43 -7.67 -2.86 3.69
C SER A 43 -8.90 -2.99 2.79
N GLY A 44 -8.80 -3.68 1.64
CA GLY A 44 -9.92 -3.91 0.73
C GLY A 44 -10.24 -2.76 -0.22
N ASN A 45 -9.33 -1.78 -0.39
CA ASN A 45 -9.55 -0.73 -1.37
C ASN A 45 -9.51 -1.28 -2.80
N GLN A 46 -10.31 -0.69 -3.69
CA GLN A 46 -10.27 -1.03 -5.11
C GLN A 46 -9.02 -0.47 -5.78
N VAL A 47 -8.56 -1.15 -6.85
CA VAL A 47 -7.36 -0.76 -7.62
C VAL A 47 -7.37 0.72 -8.06
N PRO A 48 -8.50 1.32 -8.52
CA PRO A 48 -8.51 2.74 -8.88
C PRO A 48 -8.21 3.68 -7.70
N VAL A 49 -8.73 3.36 -6.51
CA VAL A 49 -8.49 4.15 -5.29
C VAL A 49 -7.03 4.06 -4.88
N ILE A 50 -6.46 2.85 -4.91
CA ILE A 50 -5.04 2.62 -4.61
C ILE A 50 -4.14 3.40 -5.58
N ALA A 51 -4.48 3.39 -6.88
CA ALA A 51 -3.74 4.12 -7.90
C ALA A 51 -3.74 5.63 -7.66
N GLN A 52 -4.86 6.21 -7.22
CA GLN A 52 -4.94 7.63 -6.87
C GLN A 52 -4.07 7.97 -5.65
N LEU A 53 -4.13 7.16 -4.61
CA LEU A 53 -3.33 7.34 -3.39
C LEU A 53 -1.82 7.30 -3.68
N VAL A 54 -1.37 6.34 -4.49
CA VAL A 54 0.04 6.21 -4.86
C VAL A 54 0.50 7.35 -5.77
N GLN A 55 -0.35 7.84 -6.67
CA GLN A 55 -0.03 8.99 -7.53
C GLN A 55 0.13 10.29 -6.73
N ALA A 56 -0.66 10.49 -5.68
CA ALA A 56 -0.61 11.70 -4.86
C ALA A 56 0.72 11.89 -4.10
N THR A 57 1.51 10.82 -3.93
CA THR A 57 2.78 10.83 -3.17
C THR A 57 4.02 11.05 -4.05
N GLY A 58 3.83 11.37 -5.33
CA GLY A 58 4.90 11.63 -6.30
C GLY A 58 4.90 13.03 -6.92
N ARG A 59 4.22 14.01 -6.31
CA ARG A 59 4.32 15.43 -6.68
C ARG A 59 5.29 16.16 -5.77
#